data_AF-A0A7J2X197-F1
#
_entry.id   AF-A0A7J2X197-F1
#
_cell.length_a   1.000
_cell.length_b   1.000
_cell.length_c   1.000
_cell.angle_alpha   90.00
_cell.angle_beta   90.00
_cell.angle_gamma   90.00
#
_symmetry.space_group_name_H-M   'P 1'
#
loop_
_entity.id
_entity.type
_entity.pdbx_description
1 polymer ?
#
loop_
_entity_poly.entity_id
_entity_poly.type
_entity_poly.pdbx_seq_one_letter_code
_entity_poly.pdbx_strand_id
1 'polypeptide(L)'
;MRLYKKDGDIIEIISYPFEKVYKGDYLVVEDEERDIKLLVQVIDISYIDTPGILEELIREGLIKVSDFEYRDEFEYNRSIKFLRDTKILKCMVRGAIRNSSIVRFVDDLPSRVTSRIRRLSSGELLSMINQKSKYPIELGVDLMEYKVTIDFSKLDGSLTLITGMKGSGKSHLAKLLAEAFSKYYIPYIIFDINEEYIGLGEAGLAEVLSPGKNLYFNLSYLGRETLLDVLVNVLNLPGVSANLFNEIWQYIERRGLKPTIELLMDYIDRIVKNIMIKDALISRLMILRSCKFIKEDSIDLKELFSRRRGVVILLKDLSSVERRVLVEILLKKFSILLESSLLPPFFLFAEEAHMYIRDTFWEDIITRMRHFGLFTIFITNQPDSLDHMIFRQLDNVFIFRFLNDRDLEAISRVSSIDSSTVKSIAKDLRKGQVLIIGEVVDLFPIIVNVKSLEFNVGGKTRKVLEYISALGSNR
;
A
#
# COMPACT_ATOMS: atom_id res chain seq x y z
N MET A 1 2.27 -9.38 -34.33
CA MET A 1 3.51 -8.81 -33.74
C MET A 1 4.75 -9.51 -34.29
N ARG A 2 5.94 -8.87 -34.29
CA ARG A 2 7.23 -9.48 -34.71
C ARG A 2 8.40 -9.07 -33.81
N LEU A 3 9.33 -9.99 -33.56
CA LEU A 3 10.55 -9.72 -32.81
C LEU A 3 11.51 -8.83 -33.63
N TYR A 4 11.97 -7.71 -33.07
CA TYR A 4 12.84 -6.76 -33.77
C TYR A 4 14.28 -6.81 -33.25
N LYS A 5 14.46 -6.52 -31.96
CA LYS A 5 15.80 -6.38 -31.35
C LYS A 5 15.79 -6.91 -29.92
N LYS A 6 16.95 -7.34 -29.44
CA LYS A 6 17.22 -7.57 -28.01
C LYS A 6 18.45 -6.76 -27.60
N ASP A 7 18.37 -6.13 -26.43
CA ASP A 7 19.45 -5.37 -25.80
C ASP A 7 19.40 -5.57 -24.28
N GLY A 8 20.38 -6.25 -23.71
CA GLY A 8 20.33 -6.70 -22.31
C GLY A 8 19.06 -7.52 -22.04
N ASP A 9 18.30 -7.13 -21.02
CA ASP A 9 17.02 -7.75 -20.64
C ASP A 9 15.81 -7.17 -21.37
N ILE A 10 16.03 -6.23 -22.30
CA ILE A 10 14.97 -5.59 -23.08
C ILE A 10 14.87 -6.24 -24.45
N ILE A 11 13.64 -6.55 -24.84
CA ILE A 11 13.27 -7.00 -26.18
C ILE A 11 12.33 -5.97 -26.80
N GLU A 12 12.63 -5.58 -28.03
CA GLU A 12 11.78 -4.72 -28.83
C GLU A 12 10.95 -5.57 -29.79
N ILE A 13 9.63 -5.38 -29.74
CA ILE A 13 8.65 -6.08 -30.57
C ILE A 13 7.92 -5.05 -31.44
N ILE A 14 7.85 -5.31 -32.74
CA ILE A 14 7.02 -4.56 -33.66
C ILE A 14 5.56 -5.02 -33.48
N SER A 15 4.70 -4.06 -33.15
CA SER A 15 3.26 -4.24 -33.01
C SER A 15 2.54 -3.48 -34.11
N TYR A 16 1.77 -4.21 -34.91
CA TYR A 16 1.01 -3.62 -36.01
C TYR A 16 -0.20 -2.82 -35.51
N PRO A 17 -0.75 -1.89 -36.30
CA PRO A 17 -1.80 -0.96 -35.84
C PRO A 17 -3.04 -1.61 -35.25
N PHE A 18 -3.43 -2.79 -35.74
CA PHE A 18 -4.61 -3.55 -35.30
C PHE A 18 -4.40 -4.33 -33.99
N GLU A 19 -3.15 -4.48 -33.55
CA GLU A 19 -2.80 -5.17 -32.31
C GLU A 19 -3.16 -4.27 -31.11
N LYS A 20 -4.03 -4.77 -30.24
CA LYS A 20 -4.39 -4.09 -28.98
C LYS A 20 -3.49 -4.58 -27.87
N VAL A 21 -2.40 -3.85 -27.65
CA VAL A 21 -1.43 -4.10 -26.58
C VAL A 21 -1.30 -2.85 -25.73
N TYR A 22 -1.26 -3.02 -24.41
CA TYR A 22 -1.14 -1.95 -23.44
C TYR A 22 0.14 -2.11 -22.60
N LYS A 23 0.61 -1.01 -22.01
CA LYS A 23 1.71 -1.08 -21.04
C LYS A 23 1.28 -1.95 -19.85
N GLY A 24 2.18 -2.82 -19.42
CA GLY A 24 1.97 -3.82 -18.37
C GLY A 24 1.48 -5.18 -18.86
N ASP A 25 1.02 -5.30 -20.11
CA ASP A 25 0.61 -6.59 -20.69
C ASP A 25 1.78 -7.56 -20.72
N TYR A 26 1.49 -8.83 -20.47
CA TYR A 26 2.43 -9.92 -20.70
C TYR A 26 2.26 -10.48 -22.12
N LEU A 27 3.39 -10.77 -22.75
CA LEU A 27 3.47 -11.44 -24.04
C LEU A 27 4.31 -12.71 -23.89
N VAL A 28 3.94 -13.75 -24.63
CA VAL A 28 4.76 -14.95 -24.82
C VAL A 28 5.31 -14.94 -26.23
N VAL A 29 6.63 -14.99 -26.35
CA VAL A 29 7.34 -15.21 -27.61
C VAL A 29 7.66 -16.70 -27.71
N GLU A 30 6.93 -17.40 -28.57
CA GLU A 30 6.97 -18.85 -28.74
C GLU A 30 7.73 -19.23 -30.02
N ASP A 31 8.75 -20.06 -29.90
CA ASP A 31 9.47 -20.69 -31.00
C ASP A 31 9.27 -22.21 -30.90
N GLU A 32 8.35 -22.74 -31.71
CA GLU A 32 7.98 -24.16 -31.71
C GLU A 32 9.13 -25.06 -32.17
N GLU A 33 10.01 -24.58 -33.05
CA GLU A 33 11.13 -25.39 -33.57
C GLU A 33 12.21 -25.62 -32.51
N ARG A 34 12.38 -24.66 -31.60
CA ARG A 34 13.40 -24.67 -30.54
C ARG A 34 12.85 -25.01 -29.15
N ASP A 35 11.55 -25.21 -29.03
CA ASP A 35 10.82 -25.36 -27.76
C ASP A 35 11.13 -24.22 -26.76
N ILE A 36 11.15 -22.98 -27.26
CA ILE A 36 11.41 -21.78 -26.44
C ILE A 36 10.11 -21.01 -26.28
N LYS A 37 9.72 -20.73 -25.03
CA LYS A 37 8.59 -19.85 -24.70
C LYS A 37 9.06 -18.75 -23.77
N LEU A 38 9.40 -17.60 -24.33
CA LEU A 38 9.94 -16.48 -23.57
C LEU A 38 8.80 -15.59 -23.05
N LEU A 39 8.78 -15.34 -21.74
CA LEU A 39 7.83 -14.44 -21.10
C LEU A 39 8.40 -13.03 -21.02
N VAL A 40 7.72 -12.06 -21.62
CA VAL A 40 8.11 -10.66 -21.61
C VAL A 40 6.94 -9.77 -21.17
N GLN A 41 7.24 -8.65 -20.53
CA GLN A 41 6.24 -7.66 -20.11
C GLN A 41 6.45 -6.34 -20.83
N VAL A 42 5.40 -5.76 -21.40
CA VAL A 42 5.46 -4.47 -22.11
C VAL A 42 5.67 -3.35 -21.09
N ILE A 43 6.84 -2.70 -21.12
CA ILE A 43 7.18 -1.59 -20.21
C ILE A 43 6.96 -0.23 -20.86
N ASP A 44 7.04 -0.14 -22.18
CA ASP A 44 6.83 1.11 -22.92
C ASP A 44 6.33 0.84 -24.34
N ILE A 45 5.61 1.82 -24.91
CA ILE A 45 5.04 1.76 -26.25
C ILE A 45 5.35 3.08 -26.95
N SER A 46 6.08 3.02 -28.06
CA SER A 46 6.38 4.17 -28.91
C SER A 46 5.98 3.89 -30.36
N TYR A 47 5.86 4.93 -31.17
CA TYR A 47 5.78 4.74 -32.62
C TYR A 47 7.13 4.30 -33.16
N ILE A 48 7.12 3.59 -34.29
CA ILE A 48 8.35 3.35 -35.05
C ILE A 48 8.85 4.69 -35.59
N ASP A 49 10.12 4.99 -35.33
CA ASP A 49 10.79 6.15 -35.91
C ASP A 49 11.70 5.67 -37.03
N THR A 50 11.26 5.82 -38.27
CA THR A 50 12.06 5.51 -39.46
C THR A 50 12.55 6.79 -40.12
N PRO A 51 13.81 6.85 -40.57
CA PRO A 51 14.34 7.98 -41.31
C PRO A 51 13.41 8.36 -42.47
N GLY A 52 13.13 9.66 -42.63
CA GLY A 52 12.27 10.19 -43.70
C GLY A 52 10.77 10.30 -43.36
N ILE A 53 10.29 9.76 -42.22
CA ILE A 53 8.88 9.92 -41.81
C ILE A 53 8.50 11.39 -41.65
N LEU A 54 9.37 12.21 -41.05
CA LEU A 54 9.10 13.63 -40.82
C LEU A 54 8.96 14.41 -42.14
N GLU A 55 9.86 14.15 -43.09
CA GLU A 55 9.84 14.78 -44.42
C GLU A 55 8.54 14.42 -45.16
N GLU A 56 8.12 13.16 -45.09
CA GLU A 56 6.90 12.69 -45.72
C GLU A 56 5.63 13.24 -45.04
N LEU A 57 5.62 13.40 -43.71
CA LEU A 57 4.52 14.04 -42.98
C LEU A 57 4.34 15.51 -43.38
N ILE A 58 5.45 16.23 -43.58
CA ILE A 58 5.44 17.62 -44.06
C ILE A 58 4.95 17.67 -45.50
N ARG A 59 5.44 16.79 -46.38
CA ARG A 59 5.03 16.72 -47.79
C ARG A 59 3.52 16.47 -47.94
N GLU A 60 2.97 15.50 -47.20
CA GLU A 60 1.52 15.23 -47.24
C GLU A 60 0.69 16.41 -46.69
N GLY A 61 1.18 17.09 -45.65
CA GLY A 61 0.56 18.31 -45.14
C GLY A 61 0.49 19.43 -46.18
N LEU A 62 1.53 19.57 -47.01
CA LEU A 62 1.58 20.52 -48.12
C LEU A 62 0.68 20.10 -49.30
N ILE A 63 0.61 18.81 -49.62
CA ILE A 63 -0.27 18.27 -50.66
C ILE A 63 -1.73 18.48 -50.29
N LYS A 64 -2.14 18.29 -49.02
CA LYS A 64 -3.52 18.59 -48.59
C LYS A 64 -3.93 20.06 -48.70
N VAL A 65 -2.96 20.98 -48.81
CA VAL A 65 -3.20 22.42 -49.00
C VAL A 65 -3.28 22.78 -50.50
N SER A 66 -2.85 21.88 -51.39
CA SER A 66 -2.87 22.06 -52.84
C SER A 66 -3.81 21.03 -53.47
N ASP A 67 -4.97 21.45 -53.99
CA ASP A 67 -5.98 20.62 -54.65
C ASP A 67 -5.46 19.92 -55.93
N PHE A 68 -4.49 19.02 -55.82
CA PHE A 68 -3.97 18.21 -56.91
C PHE A 68 -4.27 16.73 -56.66
N GLU A 69 -5.28 16.23 -57.38
CA GLU A 69 -5.64 14.81 -57.42
C GLU A 69 -4.56 13.99 -58.15
N TYR A 70 -3.73 13.24 -57.42
CA TYR A 70 -2.88 12.19 -57.99
C TYR A 70 -3.58 10.83 -57.93
N ARG A 71 -3.69 10.14 -59.07
CA ARG A 71 -4.53 8.94 -59.28
C ARG A 71 -3.91 7.59 -58.84
N ASP A 72 -2.67 7.55 -58.36
CA ASP A 72 -1.99 6.31 -57.90
C ASP A 72 -1.78 6.22 -56.37
N GLU A 73 -2.59 6.98 -55.61
CA GLU A 73 -2.37 7.21 -54.19
C GLU A 73 -2.84 6.10 -53.22
N PHE A 74 -3.72 5.18 -53.64
CA PHE A 74 -4.46 4.37 -52.66
C PHE A 74 -3.63 3.30 -51.93
N GLU A 75 -2.76 2.56 -52.63
CA GLU A 75 -1.96 1.49 -52.01
C GLU A 75 -0.68 2.02 -51.32
N TYR A 76 -0.02 3.01 -51.93
CA TYR A 76 1.16 3.65 -51.36
C TYR A 76 0.82 4.42 -50.07
N ASN A 77 -0.25 5.22 -50.08
CA ASN A 77 -0.71 5.91 -48.86
C ASN A 77 -1.20 4.93 -47.79
N ARG A 78 -1.77 3.77 -48.15
CA ARG A 78 -2.12 2.72 -47.18
C ARG A 78 -0.89 2.13 -46.50
N SER A 79 0.14 1.80 -47.27
CA SER A 79 1.38 1.20 -46.77
C SER A 79 2.14 2.17 -45.86
N ILE A 80 2.17 3.46 -46.22
CA ILE A 80 2.77 4.51 -45.39
C ILE A 80 1.98 4.74 -44.10
N LYS A 81 0.65 4.84 -44.17
CA LYS A 81 -0.20 4.96 -42.96
C LYS A 81 0.01 3.76 -42.03
N PHE A 82 0.08 2.56 -42.58
CA PHE A 82 0.35 1.35 -41.82
C PHE A 82 1.72 1.39 -41.11
N LEU A 83 2.77 1.83 -41.81
CA LEU A 83 4.10 2.01 -41.23
C LEU A 83 4.10 3.06 -40.11
N ARG A 84 3.44 4.21 -40.31
CA ARG A 84 3.36 5.29 -39.32
C ARG A 84 2.64 4.88 -38.04
N ASP A 85 1.57 4.11 -38.17
CA ASP A 85 0.79 3.62 -37.02
C ASP A 85 1.41 2.36 -36.37
N THR A 86 2.49 1.83 -36.96
CA THR A 86 3.22 0.69 -36.39
C THR A 86 3.97 1.14 -35.14
N LYS A 87 3.88 0.32 -34.09
CA LYS A 87 4.41 0.62 -32.76
C LYS A 87 5.63 -0.26 -32.48
N ILE A 88 6.57 0.28 -31.72
CA ILE A 88 7.61 -0.48 -31.04
C ILE A 88 7.17 -0.66 -29.59
N LEU A 89 7.09 -1.92 -29.17
CA LEU A 89 6.89 -2.31 -27.78
C LEU A 89 8.26 -2.58 -27.17
N LYS A 90 8.65 -1.82 -26.15
CA LYS A 90 9.80 -2.18 -25.31
C LYS A 90 9.30 -3.14 -24.24
N CYS A 91 9.86 -4.34 -24.21
CA CYS A 91 9.42 -5.41 -23.35
C CYS A 91 10.57 -5.87 -22.45
N MET A 92 10.33 -5.98 -21.15
CA MET A 92 11.29 -6.53 -20.20
C MET A 92 11.15 -8.05 -20.15
N VAL A 93 12.25 -8.79 -20.23
CA VAL A 93 12.26 -10.25 -20.06
C VAL A 93 11.98 -10.59 -18.60
N ARG A 94 11.03 -11.49 -18.36
CA ARG A 94 10.63 -11.92 -17.00
C ARG A 94 10.94 -13.39 -16.72
N GLY A 95 11.27 -14.16 -17.76
CA GLY A 95 11.64 -15.57 -17.66
C GLY A 95 11.25 -16.36 -18.90
N ALA A 96 11.24 -17.68 -18.78
CA ALA A 96 10.75 -18.61 -19.79
C ALA A 96 9.68 -19.53 -19.20
N ILE A 97 8.76 -20.01 -20.04
CA ILE A 97 7.73 -20.98 -19.67
C ILE A 97 8.22 -22.37 -20.06
N ARG A 98 8.38 -23.26 -19.08
CA ARG A 98 8.74 -24.67 -19.27
C ARG A 98 7.76 -25.54 -18.51
N ASN A 99 7.21 -26.58 -19.15
CA ASN A 99 6.27 -27.52 -18.54
C ASN A 99 5.12 -26.84 -17.76
N SER A 100 4.53 -25.79 -18.34
CA SER A 100 3.45 -24.98 -17.71
C SER A 100 3.83 -24.26 -16.42
N SER A 101 5.13 -24.10 -16.16
CA SER A 101 5.69 -23.34 -15.04
C SER A 101 6.64 -22.26 -15.56
N ILE A 102 6.82 -21.19 -14.79
CA ILE A 102 7.72 -20.11 -15.18
C ILE A 102 9.07 -20.31 -14.47
N VAL A 103 10.13 -20.33 -15.27
CA VAL A 103 11.52 -20.34 -14.80
C VAL A 103 12.14 -18.99 -15.09
N ARG A 104 12.92 -18.44 -14.16
CA ARG A 104 13.57 -17.12 -14.35
C ARG A 104 14.79 -17.17 -15.27
N PHE A 105 15.38 -18.35 -15.40
CA PHE A 105 16.56 -18.56 -16.23
C PHE A 105 16.15 -18.70 -17.70
N VAL A 106 16.85 -17.99 -18.58
CA VAL A 106 16.62 -17.95 -20.01
C VAL A 106 17.93 -18.32 -20.72
N ASP A 107 17.95 -19.51 -21.30
CA ASP A 107 19.20 -20.15 -21.78
C ASP A 107 19.47 -19.83 -23.25
N ASP A 108 18.41 -19.51 -24.01
CA ASP A 108 18.47 -19.28 -25.46
C ASP A 108 17.39 -18.28 -25.89
N LEU A 109 17.52 -17.76 -27.12
CA LEU A 109 16.62 -16.77 -27.71
C LEU A 109 15.73 -17.36 -28.79
N PRO A 110 14.44 -16.96 -28.83
CA PRO A 110 13.54 -17.35 -29.91
C PRO A 110 13.99 -16.76 -31.25
N SER A 111 13.71 -17.46 -32.33
CA SER A 111 13.96 -17.04 -33.70
C SER A 111 13.21 -15.76 -34.07
N ARG A 112 13.90 -14.79 -34.67
CA ARG A 112 13.27 -13.54 -35.15
C ARG A 112 12.28 -13.76 -36.28
N VAL A 113 12.38 -14.87 -37.00
CA VAL A 113 11.62 -15.12 -38.23
C VAL A 113 10.43 -16.03 -37.97
N THR A 114 10.64 -17.10 -37.19
CA THR A 114 9.65 -18.17 -37.00
C THR A 114 8.87 -18.03 -35.70
N SER A 115 9.31 -17.19 -34.75
CA SER A 115 8.58 -17.01 -33.49
C SER A 115 7.18 -16.44 -33.68
N ARG A 116 6.24 -16.90 -32.86
CA ARG A 116 4.89 -16.38 -32.72
C ARG A 116 4.80 -15.60 -31.41
N ILE A 117 4.09 -14.48 -31.43
CA ILE A 117 3.95 -13.62 -30.25
C ILE A 117 2.46 -13.51 -29.94
N ARG A 118 2.07 -13.91 -28.72
CA ARG A 118 0.69 -13.82 -28.22
C ARG A 118 0.63 -13.12 -26.87
N ARG A 119 -0.52 -12.54 -26.54
CA ARG A 119 -0.78 -11.96 -25.22
C ARG A 119 -1.04 -13.08 -24.20
N LEU A 120 -0.68 -12.82 -22.95
CA LEU A 120 -0.94 -13.67 -21.79
C LEU A 120 -1.73 -12.86 -20.77
N SER A 121 -2.90 -13.36 -20.36
CA SER A 121 -3.68 -12.69 -19.32
C SER A 121 -3.01 -12.83 -17.95
N SER A 122 -3.32 -11.91 -17.04
CA SER A 122 -2.82 -11.97 -15.66
C SER A 122 -3.37 -13.18 -14.91
N GLY A 123 -4.60 -13.62 -15.25
CA GLY A 123 -5.20 -14.84 -14.71
C GLY A 123 -4.45 -16.10 -15.14
N GLU A 124 -4.10 -16.22 -16.43
CA GLU A 124 -3.24 -17.31 -16.93
C GLU A 124 -1.87 -17.30 -16.27
N LEU A 125 -1.22 -16.13 -16.22
CA LEU A 125 0.07 -15.95 -15.55
C LEU A 125 0.01 -16.41 -14.09
N LEU A 126 -0.97 -15.91 -13.33
CA LEU A 126 -1.14 -16.27 -11.93
C LEU A 126 -1.47 -17.75 -11.74
N SER A 127 -2.22 -18.38 -12.65
CA SER A 127 -2.49 -19.82 -12.58
C SER A 127 -1.23 -20.67 -12.81
N MET A 128 -0.30 -20.21 -13.65
CA MET A 128 0.98 -20.88 -13.89
C MET A 128 1.89 -20.82 -12.67
N ILE A 129 1.79 -19.75 -11.87
CA ILE A 129 2.64 -19.56 -10.70
C ILE A 129 1.99 -20.11 -9.42
N ASN A 130 0.68 -19.90 -9.25
CA ASN A 130 -0.03 -20.09 -7.99
C ASN A 130 -1.10 -21.19 -8.13
N GLN A 131 -0.64 -22.42 -8.40
CA GLN A 131 -1.51 -23.57 -8.73
C GLN A 131 -2.46 -24.02 -7.60
N LYS A 132 -2.26 -23.56 -6.35
CA LYS A 132 -3.07 -23.94 -5.17
C LYS A 132 -3.26 -22.77 -4.21
N SER A 133 -4.16 -21.83 -4.56
CA SER A 133 -4.56 -20.76 -3.66
C SER A 133 -5.45 -21.32 -2.53
N LYS A 134 -5.07 -21.10 -1.27
CA LYS A 134 -5.85 -21.55 -0.10
C LYS A 134 -6.91 -20.53 0.30
N TYR A 135 -6.59 -19.24 0.19
CA TYR A 135 -7.45 -18.14 0.62
C TYR A 135 -7.54 -17.10 -0.50
N PRO A 136 -8.30 -17.38 -1.58
CA PRO A 136 -8.37 -16.50 -2.73
C PRO A 136 -9.07 -15.17 -2.38
N ILE A 137 -8.44 -14.05 -2.76
CA ILE A 137 -9.00 -12.71 -2.74
C ILE A 137 -9.06 -12.19 -4.17
N GLU A 138 -10.28 -12.02 -4.69
CA GLU A 138 -10.50 -11.37 -5.98
C GLU A 138 -10.33 -9.86 -5.83
N LEU A 139 -9.31 -9.30 -6.49
CA LEU A 139 -9.01 -7.87 -6.45
C LEU A 139 -9.77 -7.09 -7.51
N GLY A 140 -10.07 -7.73 -8.65
CA GLY A 140 -10.72 -7.11 -9.79
C GLY A 140 -10.31 -7.79 -11.09
N VAL A 141 -10.06 -7.00 -12.12
CA VAL A 141 -9.72 -7.50 -13.47
C VAL A 141 -8.44 -6.86 -13.99
N ASP A 142 -7.73 -7.54 -14.89
CA ASP A 142 -6.57 -6.98 -15.60
C ASP A 142 -6.99 -6.08 -16.78
N LEU A 143 -6.02 -5.57 -17.54
CA LEU A 143 -6.27 -4.75 -18.73
C LEU A 143 -6.93 -5.51 -19.89
N MET A 144 -7.00 -6.84 -19.79
CA MET A 144 -7.68 -7.72 -20.72
C MET A 144 -9.07 -8.13 -20.21
N GLU A 145 -9.55 -7.56 -19.10
CA GLU A 145 -10.82 -7.87 -18.43
C GLU A 145 -10.88 -9.30 -17.84
N TYR A 146 -9.73 -9.95 -17.62
CA TYR A 146 -9.66 -11.23 -16.93
C TYR A 146 -9.54 -11.04 -15.42
N LYS A 147 -10.21 -11.90 -14.66
CA LYS A 147 -10.20 -11.84 -13.19
C LYS A 147 -8.79 -12.01 -12.63
N VAL A 148 -8.45 -11.16 -11.67
CA VAL A 148 -7.19 -11.22 -10.91
C VAL A 148 -7.49 -11.57 -9.47
N THR A 149 -6.96 -12.71 -9.04
CA THR A 149 -7.11 -13.24 -7.69
C THR A 149 -5.73 -13.48 -7.09
N ILE A 150 -5.50 -12.96 -5.88
CA ILE A 150 -4.30 -13.23 -5.09
C ILE A 150 -4.61 -14.22 -3.97
N ASP A 151 -3.60 -14.88 -3.42
CA ASP A 151 -3.76 -15.69 -2.21
C ASP A 151 -3.39 -14.86 -0.98
N PHE A 152 -4.33 -14.74 -0.05
CA PHE A 152 -4.09 -14.08 1.23
C PHE A 152 -2.92 -14.68 2.01
N SER A 153 -2.63 -15.97 1.87
CA SER A 153 -1.52 -16.59 2.60
C SER A 153 -0.15 -15.97 2.27
N LYS A 154 -0.04 -15.21 1.18
CA LYS A 154 1.17 -14.47 0.78
C LYS A 154 1.27 -13.09 1.44
N LEU A 155 0.19 -12.63 2.06
CA LEU A 155 0.20 -11.42 2.90
C LEU A 155 0.53 -11.75 4.35
N ASP A 156 0.24 -12.98 4.79
CA ASP A 156 0.59 -13.49 6.12
C ASP A 156 2.11 -13.55 6.31
N GLY A 157 2.61 -13.05 7.44
CA GLY A 157 4.05 -12.90 7.64
C GLY A 157 4.71 -11.72 6.91
N SER A 158 3.97 -11.00 6.05
CA SER A 158 4.54 -10.02 5.13
C SER A 158 4.31 -8.57 5.57
N LEU A 159 5.24 -7.69 5.19
CA LEU A 159 5.06 -6.24 5.31
C LEU A 159 4.57 -5.67 3.97
N THR A 160 3.43 -4.97 4.00
CA THR A 160 2.79 -4.45 2.79
C THR A 160 2.70 -2.92 2.81
N LEU A 161 2.99 -2.29 1.67
CA LEU A 161 2.77 -0.85 1.46
C LEU A 161 1.72 -0.62 0.36
N ILE A 162 0.70 0.18 0.66
CA ILE A 162 -0.26 0.71 -0.32
C ILE A 162 0.02 2.21 -0.48
N THR A 163 0.49 2.61 -1.66
CA THR A 163 0.90 4.00 -1.94
C THR A 163 0.32 4.55 -3.23
N GLY A 164 0.31 5.87 -3.39
CA GLY A 164 -0.35 6.55 -4.49
C GLY A 164 -0.83 7.97 -4.15
N MET A 165 -1.15 8.76 -5.18
CA MET A 165 -1.68 10.11 -5.01
C MET A 165 -3.02 10.10 -4.23
N LYS A 166 -3.44 11.26 -3.69
CA LYS A 166 -4.74 11.40 -3.05
C LYS A 166 -5.87 11.14 -4.07
N GLY A 167 -6.90 10.38 -3.67
CA GLY A 167 -8.03 10.04 -4.53
C GLY A 167 -7.74 9.01 -5.63
N SER A 168 -6.59 8.33 -5.59
CA SER A 168 -6.18 7.33 -6.59
C SER A 168 -6.85 5.96 -6.43
N GLY A 169 -7.26 5.60 -5.20
CA GLY A 169 -7.91 4.32 -4.89
C GLY A 169 -7.34 3.56 -3.69
N LYS A 170 -6.31 4.08 -2.99
CA LYS A 170 -5.67 3.42 -1.83
C LYS A 170 -6.66 2.87 -0.79
N SER A 171 -7.47 3.74 -0.19
CA SER A 171 -8.43 3.36 0.84
C SER A 171 -9.52 2.41 0.32
N HIS A 172 -9.80 2.47 -0.99
CA HIS A 172 -10.75 1.57 -1.64
C HIS A 172 -10.19 0.14 -1.67
N LEU A 173 -8.92 -0.04 -2.06
CA LEU A 173 -8.24 -1.33 -1.97
C LEU A 173 -8.10 -1.81 -0.52
N ALA A 174 -7.78 -0.93 0.43
CA ALA A 174 -7.70 -1.29 1.83
C ALA A 174 -9.03 -1.82 2.38
N LYS A 175 -10.16 -1.18 2.03
CA LYS A 175 -11.50 -1.65 2.37
C LYS A 175 -11.84 -2.99 1.72
N LEU A 176 -11.42 -3.21 0.47
CA LEU A 176 -11.57 -4.50 -0.23
C LEU A 176 -10.83 -5.62 0.50
N LEU A 177 -9.60 -5.36 0.94
CA LEU A 177 -8.83 -6.31 1.73
C LEU A 177 -9.49 -6.57 3.09
N ALA A 178 -9.94 -5.53 3.79
CA ALA A 178 -10.65 -5.67 5.07
C ALA A 178 -11.96 -6.46 4.94
N GLU A 179 -12.72 -6.25 3.86
CA GLU A 179 -13.93 -7.02 3.54
C GLU A 179 -13.57 -8.50 3.29
N ALA A 180 -12.54 -8.76 2.49
CA ALA A 180 -12.05 -10.12 2.25
C ALA A 180 -11.58 -10.80 3.55
N PHE A 181 -10.86 -10.07 4.42
CA PHE A 181 -10.39 -10.59 5.70
C PHE A 181 -11.56 -10.96 6.60
N SER A 182 -12.60 -10.12 6.64
CA SER A 182 -13.85 -10.40 7.36
C SER A 182 -14.52 -11.69 6.88
N LYS A 183 -14.56 -11.95 5.57
CA LYS A 183 -15.14 -13.18 5.00
C LYS A 183 -14.46 -14.45 5.48
N TYR A 184 -13.16 -14.38 5.77
CA TYR A 184 -12.37 -15.50 6.29
C TYR A 184 -12.15 -15.44 7.81
N TYR A 185 -12.83 -14.53 8.53
CA TYR A 185 -12.66 -14.29 9.97
C TYR A 185 -11.22 -13.97 10.39
N ILE A 186 -10.44 -13.35 9.49
CA ILE A 186 -9.07 -12.93 9.77
C ILE A 186 -9.12 -11.67 10.65
N PRO A 187 -8.47 -11.67 11.83
CA PRO A 187 -8.40 -10.51 12.70
C PRO A 187 -7.66 -9.33 12.04
N TYR A 188 -8.25 -8.14 12.09
CA TYR A 188 -7.59 -6.92 11.64
C TYR A 188 -8.00 -5.69 12.44
N ILE A 189 -7.10 -4.71 12.53
CA ILE A 189 -7.32 -3.40 13.11
C ILE A 189 -6.99 -2.35 12.07
N ILE A 190 -7.83 -1.31 11.96
CA ILE A 190 -7.58 -0.15 11.10
C ILE A 190 -7.41 1.08 11.99
N PHE A 191 -6.27 1.77 11.86
CA PHE A 191 -6.09 3.12 12.37
C PHE A 191 -6.63 4.10 11.33
N ASP A 192 -7.80 4.68 11.58
CA ASP A 192 -8.55 5.51 10.62
C ASP A 192 -8.36 7.00 10.93
N ILE A 193 -7.59 7.70 10.10
CA ILE A 193 -7.32 9.13 10.26
C ILE A 193 -8.43 9.98 9.64
N ASN A 194 -9.02 9.51 8.55
CA ASN A 194 -9.92 10.32 7.73
C ASN A 194 -11.40 10.00 7.95
N GLU A 195 -11.72 9.01 8.77
CA GLU A 195 -13.05 8.39 8.96
C GLU A 195 -13.59 7.75 7.68
N GLU A 196 -12.71 7.16 6.88
CA GLU A 196 -13.08 6.53 5.63
C GLU A 196 -13.63 5.12 5.82
N TYR A 197 -13.39 4.48 6.98
CA TYR A 197 -13.65 3.07 7.23
C TYR A 197 -14.88 2.81 8.10
N ILE A 198 -15.60 3.86 8.55
CA ILE A 198 -16.84 3.73 9.33
C ILE A 198 -17.89 2.86 8.62
N GLY A 199 -17.93 2.89 7.27
CA GLY A 199 -18.82 2.04 6.48
C GLY A 199 -18.63 0.54 6.70
N LEU A 200 -17.43 0.09 7.13
CA LEU A 200 -17.22 -1.31 7.53
C LEU A 200 -17.99 -1.67 8.81
N GLY A 201 -18.15 -0.70 9.72
CA GLY A 201 -18.97 -0.86 10.92
C GLY A 201 -20.46 -0.93 10.61
N GLU A 202 -20.94 -0.06 9.72
CA GLU A 202 -22.32 -0.08 9.23
C GLU A 202 -22.67 -1.39 8.52
N ALA A 203 -21.72 -1.96 7.77
CA ALA A 203 -21.84 -3.27 7.13
C ALA A 203 -21.70 -4.47 8.10
N GLY A 204 -21.43 -4.23 9.38
CA GLY A 204 -21.25 -5.29 10.39
C GLY A 204 -19.94 -6.08 10.29
N LEU A 205 -18.98 -5.59 9.50
CA LEU A 205 -17.68 -6.22 9.26
C LEU A 205 -16.66 -5.86 10.35
N ALA A 206 -16.80 -4.67 10.95
CA ALA A 206 -15.89 -4.21 12.00
C ALA A 206 -16.63 -3.56 13.19
N GLU A 207 -15.99 -3.55 14.36
CA GLU A 207 -16.40 -2.72 15.50
C GLU A 207 -15.67 -1.37 15.45
N VAL A 208 -16.39 -0.27 15.69
CA VAL A 208 -15.82 1.09 15.62
C VAL A 208 -15.53 1.62 17.03
N LEU A 209 -14.25 1.91 17.29
CA LEU A 209 -13.75 2.45 18.54
C LEU A 209 -13.35 3.92 18.38
N SER A 210 -13.96 4.75 19.20
CA SER A 210 -13.80 6.20 19.28
C SER A 210 -13.13 6.57 20.61
N PRO A 211 -11.88 7.07 20.58
CA PRO A 211 -11.17 7.56 21.76
C PRO A 211 -12.00 8.60 22.51
N GLY A 212 -12.20 8.38 23.82
CA GLY A 212 -12.99 9.30 24.64
C GLY A 212 -14.51 9.09 24.60
N LYS A 213 -15.01 8.08 23.86
CA LYS A 213 -16.43 7.66 23.86
C LYS A 213 -16.61 6.21 24.30
N ASN A 214 -15.91 5.28 23.68
CA ASN A 214 -15.93 3.84 23.99
C ASN A 214 -14.53 3.21 23.99
N LEU A 215 -13.48 4.01 23.78
CA LEU A 215 -12.09 3.61 23.96
C LEU A 215 -11.44 4.46 25.04
N TYR A 216 -11.13 3.82 26.17
CA TYR A 216 -10.54 4.43 27.35
C TYR A 216 -9.47 3.52 27.95
N PHE A 217 -8.51 4.13 28.65
CA PHE A 217 -7.48 3.44 29.40
C PHE A 217 -7.27 4.13 30.74
N ASN A 218 -7.14 3.32 31.79
CA ASN A 218 -6.67 3.78 33.09
C ASN A 218 -5.20 3.42 33.30
N LEU A 219 -4.52 4.18 34.16
CA LEU A 219 -3.08 4.03 34.39
C LEU A 219 -2.71 2.65 34.96
N SER A 220 -3.62 2.02 35.71
CA SER A 220 -3.40 0.67 36.23
C SER A 220 -3.37 -0.38 35.12
N TYR A 221 -4.25 -0.26 34.11
CA TYR A 221 -4.29 -1.14 32.94
C TYR A 221 -3.11 -0.89 32.01
N LEU A 222 -2.75 0.38 31.78
CA LEU A 222 -1.56 0.73 31.00
C LEU A 222 -0.31 0.13 31.64
N GLY A 223 -0.18 0.29 32.95
CA GLY A 223 0.97 -0.15 33.70
C GLY A 223 2.19 0.76 33.48
N ARG A 224 3.21 0.50 34.30
CA ARG A 224 4.42 1.32 34.40
C ARG A 224 5.17 1.47 33.08
N GLU A 225 5.42 0.34 32.41
CA GLU A 225 6.27 0.27 31.23
C GLU A 225 5.65 1.01 30.04
N THR A 226 4.37 0.76 29.75
CA THR A 226 3.65 1.47 28.69
C THR A 226 3.64 2.97 28.92
N LEU A 227 3.44 3.41 30.17
CA LEU A 227 3.43 4.84 30.47
C LEU A 227 4.83 5.47 30.35
N LEU A 228 5.88 4.77 30.80
CA LEU A 228 7.26 5.21 30.61
C LEU A 228 7.62 5.35 29.13
N ASP A 229 7.24 4.37 28.30
CA ASP A 229 7.48 4.40 26.85
C ASP A 229 6.80 5.63 26.22
N VAL A 230 5.53 5.90 26.56
CA VAL A 230 4.83 7.11 26.11
C VAL A 230 5.55 8.38 26.57
N LEU A 231 5.93 8.46 27.84
CA LEU A 231 6.61 9.63 28.39
C LEU A 231 7.94 9.90 27.70
N VAL A 232 8.74 8.86 27.46
CA VAL A 232 10.09 8.98 26.88
C VAL A 232 10.04 9.12 25.36
N ASN A 233 9.37 8.21 24.65
CA ASN A 233 9.43 8.10 23.19
C ASN A 233 8.51 9.09 22.48
N VAL A 234 7.35 9.40 23.08
CA VAL A 234 6.36 10.31 22.48
C VAL A 234 6.47 11.72 23.04
N LEU A 235 6.55 11.84 24.36
CA LEU A 235 6.55 13.12 25.07
C LEU A 235 7.96 13.62 25.43
N ASN A 236 9.00 12.96 24.93
CA ASN A 236 10.41 13.36 25.04
C ASN A 236 10.80 13.69 26.49
N LEU A 237 10.44 12.83 27.44
CA LEU A 237 10.84 12.97 28.83
C LEU A 237 12.34 12.69 28.97
N PRO A 238 13.14 13.59 29.58
CA PRO A 238 14.57 13.35 29.78
C PRO A 238 14.84 12.11 30.64
N GLY A 239 15.90 11.36 30.32
CA GLY A 239 16.20 10.09 30.99
C GLY A 239 16.32 10.18 32.52
N VAL A 240 16.92 11.26 33.05
CA VAL A 240 16.99 11.50 34.50
C VAL A 240 15.60 11.66 35.12
N SER A 241 14.68 12.33 34.41
CA SER A 241 13.29 12.49 34.86
C SER A 241 12.53 11.15 34.75
N ALA A 242 12.78 10.36 33.71
CA ALA A 242 12.20 9.03 33.54
C ALA A 242 12.61 8.06 34.67
N ASN A 243 13.87 8.08 35.10
CA ASN A 243 14.34 7.28 36.23
C ASN A 243 13.59 7.64 37.52
N LEU A 244 13.43 8.95 37.79
CA LEU A 244 12.70 9.41 38.96
C LEU A 244 11.21 9.06 38.89
N PHE A 245 10.59 9.17 37.71
CA PHE A 245 9.22 8.72 37.49
C PHE A 245 9.06 7.23 37.83
N ASN A 246 10.00 6.40 37.36
CA ASN A 246 10.00 4.96 37.62
C ASN A 246 10.10 4.65 39.12
N GLU A 247 10.94 5.36 39.86
CA GLU A 247 11.05 5.23 41.33
C GLU A 247 9.75 5.63 42.04
N ILE A 248 9.14 6.75 41.65
CA ILE A 248 7.87 7.23 42.22
C ILE A 248 6.76 6.21 41.96
N TRP A 249 6.67 5.68 40.74
CA TRP A 249 5.69 4.64 40.40
C TRP A 249 5.87 3.40 41.26
N GLN A 250 7.09 2.87 41.37
CA GLN A 250 7.38 1.70 42.21
C GLN A 250 7.04 1.95 43.69
N TYR A 251 7.26 3.16 44.18
CA TYR A 251 6.90 3.53 45.55
C TYR A 251 5.39 3.48 45.78
N ILE A 252 4.60 3.97 44.82
CA ILE A 252 3.13 3.91 44.86
C ILE A 252 2.66 2.44 44.86
N GLU A 253 3.22 1.61 43.98
CA GLU A 253 2.88 0.18 43.90
C GLU A 253 3.21 -0.58 45.20
N ARG A 254 4.38 -0.34 45.80
CA ARG A 254 4.77 -0.98 47.07
C ARG A 254 3.85 -0.65 48.23
N ARG A 255 3.13 0.48 48.17
CA ARG A 255 2.11 0.87 49.16
C ARG A 255 0.73 0.28 48.87
N GLY A 256 0.58 -0.52 47.80
CA GLY A 256 -0.69 -1.07 47.37
C GLY A 256 -1.67 -0.03 46.81
N LEU A 257 -1.17 1.16 46.46
CA LEU A 257 -1.99 2.23 45.90
C LEU A 257 -2.10 2.05 44.38
N LYS A 258 -3.28 2.33 43.84
CA LYS A 258 -3.48 2.36 42.39
C LYS A 258 -2.95 3.67 41.81
N PRO A 259 -2.11 3.63 40.77
CA PRO A 259 -1.59 4.84 40.15
C PRO A 259 -2.70 5.60 39.43
N THR A 260 -2.82 6.89 39.72
CA THR A 260 -3.63 7.87 38.98
C THR A 260 -2.75 9.07 38.62
N ILE A 261 -3.18 9.88 37.65
CA ILE A 261 -2.42 11.07 37.25
C ILE A 261 -2.31 12.04 38.43
N GLU A 262 -3.41 12.24 39.15
CA GLU A 262 -3.53 13.13 40.29
C GLU A 262 -2.60 12.69 41.43
N LEU A 263 -2.55 11.38 41.70
CA LEU A 263 -1.65 10.82 42.71
C LEU A 263 -0.19 11.01 42.31
N LEU A 264 0.16 10.71 41.06
CA LEU A 264 1.52 10.90 40.56
C LEU A 264 1.95 12.37 40.66
N MET A 265 1.09 13.30 40.24
CA MET A 265 1.35 14.73 40.33
C MET A 265 1.58 15.18 41.78
N ASP A 266 0.72 14.78 42.73
CA ASP A 266 0.88 15.12 44.16
C ASP A 266 2.20 14.57 44.74
N TYR A 267 2.56 13.33 44.40
CA TYR A 267 3.83 12.74 44.83
C TYR A 267 5.05 13.48 44.23
N ILE A 268 5.00 13.80 42.94
CA ILE A 268 6.04 14.56 42.27
C ILE A 268 6.18 15.94 42.92
N ASP A 269 5.06 16.60 43.20
CA ASP A 269 5.03 17.93 43.82
C ASP A 269 5.71 17.97 45.18
N ARG A 270 5.55 16.90 45.99
CA ARG A 270 6.09 16.79 47.35
C ARG A 270 7.54 16.31 47.40
N ILE A 271 7.92 15.36 46.54
CA ILE A 271 9.22 14.67 46.62
C ILE A 271 10.27 15.38 45.78
N VAL A 272 9.91 15.87 44.59
CA VAL A 272 10.89 16.34 43.60
C VAL A 272 11.23 17.82 43.84
N LYS A 273 12.41 18.06 44.42
CA LYS A 273 12.89 19.41 44.72
C LYS A 273 13.44 20.16 43.50
N ASN A 274 14.00 19.43 42.53
CA ASN A 274 14.57 20.06 41.33
C ASN A 274 13.44 20.54 40.41
N ILE A 275 13.34 21.86 40.23
CA ILE A 275 12.24 22.49 39.49
C ILE A 275 12.17 22.03 38.03
N MET A 276 13.31 21.83 37.37
CA MET A 276 13.36 21.41 35.96
C MET A 276 12.83 19.98 35.78
N ILE A 277 13.21 19.08 36.69
CA ILE A 277 12.73 17.68 36.67
C ILE A 277 11.24 17.64 36.99
N LYS A 278 10.83 18.40 38.01
CA LYS A 278 9.44 18.53 38.41
C LYS A 278 8.56 19.05 37.26
N ASP A 279 8.95 20.16 36.65
CA ASP A 279 8.23 20.76 35.51
C ASP A 279 8.21 19.81 34.31
N ALA A 280 9.30 19.09 34.05
CA ALA A 280 9.34 18.07 33.01
C ALA A 280 8.27 16.99 33.27
N LEU A 281 8.22 16.40 34.46
CA LEU A 281 7.24 15.36 34.79
C LEU A 281 5.80 15.88 34.79
N ILE A 282 5.56 16.99 35.49
CA ILE A 282 4.21 17.58 35.63
C ILE A 282 3.65 17.99 34.27
N SER A 283 4.45 18.63 33.40
CA SER A 283 3.99 19.03 32.06
C SER A 283 3.55 17.83 31.21
N ARG A 284 4.28 16.70 31.24
CA ARG A 284 3.86 15.49 30.50
C ARG A 284 2.62 14.84 31.10
N LEU A 285 2.51 14.78 32.43
CA LEU A 285 1.31 14.27 33.10
C LEU A 285 0.08 15.13 32.80
N MET A 286 0.23 16.45 32.69
CA MET A 286 -0.85 17.34 32.24
C MET A 286 -1.29 17.07 30.79
N ILE A 287 -0.36 16.74 29.89
CA ILE A 287 -0.69 16.32 28.51
C ILE A 287 -1.47 14.99 28.53
N LEU A 288 -1.05 14.03 29.35
CA LEU A 288 -1.78 12.76 29.48
C LEU A 288 -3.18 12.99 30.07
N ARG A 289 -3.31 13.90 31.04
CA ARG A 289 -4.60 14.26 31.64
C ARG A 289 -5.56 14.90 30.63
N SER A 290 -5.05 15.63 29.64
CA SER A 290 -5.88 16.25 28.61
C SER A 290 -6.29 15.27 27.49
N CYS A 291 -5.66 14.10 27.40
CA CYS A 291 -6.03 13.07 26.42
C CYS A 291 -7.41 12.49 26.75
N LYS A 292 -8.35 12.62 25.80
CA LYS A 292 -9.77 12.21 26.00
C LYS A 292 -9.97 10.74 26.39
N PHE A 293 -9.02 9.88 26.04
CA PHE A 293 -9.05 8.42 26.25
C PHE A 293 -8.31 7.97 27.52
N ILE A 294 -7.74 8.87 28.33
CA ILE A 294 -7.21 8.52 29.64
C ILE A 294 -8.25 8.84 30.71
N LYS A 295 -8.86 7.81 31.30
CA LYS A 295 -9.93 7.92 32.30
C LYS A 295 -9.80 6.81 33.35
N GLU A 296 -10.72 6.76 34.31
CA GLU A 296 -10.76 5.69 35.32
C GLU A 296 -11.23 4.35 34.74
N ASP A 297 -12.09 4.38 33.72
CA ASP A 297 -12.50 3.19 32.98
C ASP A 297 -11.43 2.74 31.98
N SER A 298 -11.39 1.44 31.70
CA SER A 298 -10.50 0.88 30.68
C SER A 298 -11.21 -0.17 29.85
N ILE A 299 -10.98 -0.15 28.54
CA ILE A 299 -11.30 -1.28 27.66
C ILE A 299 -10.38 -2.45 28.00
N ASP A 300 -10.86 -3.69 27.86
CA ASP A 300 -9.99 -4.86 27.78
C ASP A 300 -9.67 -5.18 26.32
N LEU A 301 -8.43 -4.91 25.90
CA LEU A 301 -8.03 -5.15 24.51
C LEU A 301 -8.04 -6.64 24.15
N LYS A 302 -8.04 -7.55 25.13
CA LYS A 302 -8.12 -9.01 24.87
C LYS A 302 -9.45 -9.40 24.21
N GLU A 303 -10.50 -8.64 24.45
CA GLU A 303 -11.84 -8.93 23.94
C GLU A 303 -12.09 -8.38 22.53
N LEU A 304 -11.14 -7.62 21.95
CA LEU A 304 -11.31 -6.94 20.66
C LEU A 304 -11.83 -7.86 19.54
N PHE A 305 -11.32 -9.09 19.46
CA PHE A 305 -11.68 -10.04 18.40
C PHE A 305 -12.66 -11.13 18.83
N SER A 306 -13.23 -11.02 20.04
CA SER A 306 -14.20 -12.01 20.58
C SER A 306 -15.40 -12.24 19.66
N ARG A 307 -15.81 -11.20 18.92
CA ARG A 307 -16.95 -11.22 17.99
C ARG A 307 -16.60 -11.64 16.56
N ARG A 308 -15.35 -12.04 16.28
CA ARG A 308 -14.83 -12.37 14.93
C ARG A 308 -15.06 -11.26 13.90
N ARG A 309 -14.98 -10.01 14.33
CA ARG A 309 -15.04 -8.81 13.48
C ARG A 309 -13.69 -8.12 13.49
N GLY A 310 -13.43 -7.33 12.46
CA GLY A 310 -12.32 -6.38 12.50
C GLY A 310 -12.59 -5.25 13.49
N VAL A 311 -11.61 -4.38 13.69
CA VAL A 311 -11.72 -3.20 14.55
C VAL A 311 -11.29 -1.97 13.76
N VAL A 312 -12.04 -0.88 13.85
CA VAL A 312 -11.68 0.42 13.30
C VAL A 312 -11.50 1.39 14.46
N ILE A 313 -10.32 1.96 14.61
CA ILE A 313 -9.98 2.94 15.65
C ILE A 313 -9.88 4.32 15.02
N LEU A 314 -10.76 5.22 15.44
CA LEU A 314 -10.83 6.58 14.88
C LEU A 314 -9.75 7.49 15.48
N LEU A 315 -8.98 8.16 14.61
CA LEU A 315 -7.88 9.05 14.99
C LEU A 315 -8.09 10.51 14.56
N LYS A 316 -9.19 10.81 13.87
CA LYS A 316 -9.47 12.12 13.27
C LYS A 316 -9.64 13.24 14.30
N ASP A 317 -10.38 12.98 15.37
CA ASP A 317 -10.72 13.96 16.42
C ASP A 317 -9.61 14.17 17.47
N LEU A 318 -8.42 13.60 17.23
CA LEU A 318 -7.26 13.70 18.09
C LEU A 318 -6.25 14.71 17.52
N SER A 319 -5.64 15.49 18.41
CA SER A 319 -4.45 16.27 18.08
C SER A 319 -3.28 15.36 17.70
N SER A 320 -2.26 15.91 17.01
CA SER A 320 -1.08 15.13 16.61
C SER A 320 -0.36 14.49 17.81
N VAL A 321 -0.37 15.13 18.98
CA VAL A 321 0.21 14.56 20.21
C VAL A 321 -0.65 13.43 20.74
N GLU A 322 -1.97 13.65 20.90
CA GLU A 322 -2.91 12.61 21.36
C GLU A 322 -2.90 11.37 20.45
N ARG A 323 -2.82 11.58 19.14
CA ARG A 323 -2.75 10.48 18.16
C ARG A 323 -1.50 9.62 18.39
N ARG A 324 -0.34 10.25 18.56
CA ARG A 324 0.92 9.54 18.84
C ARG A 324 0.87 8.82 20.18
N VAL A 325 0.35 9.46 21.22
CA VAL A 325 0.17 8.85 22.55
C VAL A 325 -0.72 7.61 22.46
N LEU A 326 -1.86 7.71 21.77
CA LEU A 326 -2.78 6.58 21.62
C LEU A 326 -2.15 5.43 20.83
N VAL A 327 -1.49 5.72 19.71
CA VAL A 327 -0.84 4.69 18.89
C VAL A 327 0.26 3.98 19.68
N GLU A 328 1.10 4.71 20.41
CA GLU A 328 2.15 4.12 21.26
C GLU A 328 1.54 3.17 22.32
N ILE A 329 0.48 3.64 23.00
CA ILE A 329 -0.25 2.81 23.97
C ILE A 329 -0.77 1.53 23.31
N LEU A 330 -1.46 1.66 22.17
CA LEU A 330 -2.08 0.53 21.50
C LEU A 330 -1.03 -0.49 21.06
N LEU A 331 0.01 -0.05 20.36
CA LEU A 331 1.03 -0.96 19.85
C LEU A 331 1.81 -1.64 20.99
N LYS A 332 2.14 -0.92 22.07
CA LYS A 332 2.79 -1.51 23.24
C LYS A 332 1.89 -2.53 23.94
N LYS A 333 0.60 -2.25 24.08
CA LYS A 333 -0.33 -3.22 24.66
C LYS A 333 -0.53 -4.42 23.73
N PHE A 334 -0.59 -4.21 22.41
CA PHE A 334 -0.67 -5.28 21.44
C PHE A 334 0.55 -6.19 21.50
N SER A 335 1.77 -5.65 21.54
CA SER A 335 2.98 -6.48 21.62
C SER A 335 2.99 -7.35 22.87
N ILE A 336 2.67 -6.80 24.05
CA ILE A 336 2.57 -7.55 25.31
C ILE A 336 1.52 -8.66 25.22
N LEU A 337 0.33 -8.35 24.69
CA LEU A 337 -0.77 -9.29 24.62
C LEU A 337 -0.51 -10.40 23.58
N LEU A 338 0.14 -10.07 22.47
CA LEU A 338 0.56 -11.03 21.45
C LEU A 338 1.67 -11.96 21.97
N GLU A 339 2.71 -11.43 22.62
CA GLU A 339 3.76 -12.23 23.27
C GLU A 339 3.16 -13.19 24.32
N SER A 340 2.12 -12.75 25.02
CA SER A 340 1.41 -13.55 26.02
C SER A 340 0.34 -14.48 25.44
N SER A 341 0.18 -14.54 24.11
CA SER A 341 -0.88 -15.30 23.42
C SER A 341 -2.31 -14.97 23.89
N LEU A 342 -2.53 -13.76 24.41
CA LEU A 342 -3.84 -13.26 24.85
C LEU A 342 -4.60 -12.54 23.72
N LEU A 343 -3.90 -12.21 22.64
CA LEU A 343 -4.46 -11.79 21.37
C LEU A 343 -4.06 -12.78 20.27
N PRO A 344 -4.96 -13.10 19.32
CA PRO A 344 -4.56 -13.82 18.12
C PRO A 344 -3.68 -12.91 17.24
N PRO A 345 -2.83 -13.48 16.36
CA PRO A 345 -2.18 -12.72 15.30
C PRO A 345 -3.21 -11.94 14.45
N PHE A 346 -2.85 -10.72 14.04
CA PHE A 346 -3.75 -9.84 13.32
C PHE A 346 -3.04 -8.91 12.34
N PHE A 347 -3.81 -8.36 11.40
CA PHE A 347 -3.33 -7.35 10.46
C PHE A 347 -3.60 -5.94 10.96
N LEU A 348 -2.62 -5.06 10.91
CA LEU A 348 -2.74 -3.65 11.22
C LEU A 348 -2.72 -2.81 9.94
N PHE A 349 -3.84 -2.19 9.61
CA PHE A 349 -3.96 -1.21 8.53
C PHE A 349 -3.62 0.17 9.11
N ALA A 350 -2.40 0.64 8.83
CA ALA A 350 -1.91 1.92 9.29
C ALA A 350 -2.19 3.01 8.24
N GLU A 351 -3.36 3.65 8.31
CA GLU A 351 -3.72 4.75 7.39
C GLU A 351 -2.95 6.03 7.72
N GLU A 352 -2.47 6.70 6.67
CA GLU A 352 -1.61 7.89 6.70
C GLU A 352 -0.56 7.82 7.81
N ALA A 353 0.16 6.69 7.83
CA ALA A 353 1.02 6.31 8.94
C ALA A 353 2.12 7.34 9.25
N HIS A 354 2.54 8.12 8.26
CA HIS A 354 3.46 9.26 8.42
C HIS A 354 3.00 10.31 9.46
N MET A 355 1.70 10.35 9.78
CA MET A 355 1.14 11.28 10.76
C MET A 355 1.39 10.87 12.22
N TYR A 356 1.81 9.62 12.48
CA TYR A 356 2.00 9.12 13.84
C TYR A 356 3.18 8.15 14.03
N ILE A 357 3.85 7.71 12.96
CA ILE A 357 5.09 6.94 13.07
C ILE A 357 6.21 7.83 13.64
N ARG A 358 7.02 7.22 14.51
CA ARG A 358 8.33 7.71 14.96
C ARG A 358 9.33 6.55 14.89
N ASP A 359 10.59 6.92 14.69
CA ASP A 359 11.67 6.01 14.31
C ASP A 359 11.82 4.82 15.27
N THR A 360 11.80 5.00 16.60
CA THR A 360 12.22 3.93 17.51
C THR A 360 11.24 2.76 17.68
N PHE A 361 9.96 3.00 17.98
CA PHE A 361 9.05 1.90 18.37
C PHE A 361 8.53 1.10 17.15
N TRP A 362 8.31 1.77 16.03
CA TRP A 362 7.86 1.10 14.82
C TRP A 362 8.96 0.20 14.25
N GLU A 363 10.22 0.58 14.35
CA GLU A 363 11.34 -0.28 13.96
C GLU A 363 11.33 -1.60 14.74
N ASP A 364 11.10 -1.56 16.06
CA ASP A 364 11.01 -2.77 16.90
C ASP A 364 9.80 -3.65 16.50
N ILE A 365 8.64 -3.04 16.25
CA ILE A 365 7.44 -3.75 15.80
C ILE A 365 7.68 -4.41 14.44
N ILE A 366 8.26 -3.69 13.49
CA ILE A 366 8.49 -4.17 12.13
C ILE A 366 9.55 -5.27 12.10
N THR A 367 10.68 -5.11 12.79
CA THR A 367 11.72 -6.14 12.86
C THR A 367 11.26 -7.43 13.54
N ARG A 368 10.32 -7.34 14.49
CA ARG A 368 9.80 -8.49 15.25
C ARG A 368 8.36 -8.87 14.87
N MET A 369 7.82 -8.33 13.77
CA MET A 369 6.41 -8.50 13.40
C MET A 369 5.98 -9.97 13.28
N ARG A 370 6.86 -10.82 12.73
CA ARG A 370 6.64 -12.27 12.58
C ARG A 370 6.68 -13.02 13.92
N HIS A 371 7.45 -12.53 14.88
CA HIS A 371 7.49 -13.07 16.23
C HIS A 371 6.23 -12.71 17.01
N PHE A 372 5.71 -11.50 16.85
CA PHE A 372 4.48 -11.06 17.50
C PHE A 372 3.22 -11.59 16.82
N GLY A 373 3.25 -11.79 15.50
CA GLY A 373 2.02 -11.99 14.73
C GLY A 373 1.25 -10.68 14.50
N LEU A 374 1.97 -9.56 14.36
CA LEU A 374 1.40 -8.24 14.04
C LEU A 374 1.78 -7.84 12.61
N PHE A 375 0.95 -8.15 11.63
CA PHE A 375 1.29 -7.92 10.21
C PHE A 375 0.80 -6.56 9.75
N THR A 376 1.71 -5.69 9.32
CA THR A 376 1.36 -4.29 9.03
C THR A 376 1.14 -4.05 7.54
N ILE A 377 0.05 -3.34 7.23
CA ILE A 377 -0.24 -2.78 5.91
C ILE A 377 -0.19 -1.26 6.05
N PHE A 378 0.91 -0.66 5.61
CA PHE A 378 1.05 0.79 5.58
C PHE A 378 0.24 1.35 4.41
N ILE A 379 -0.54 2.40 4.66
CA ILE A 379 -1.32 3.07 3.62
C ILE A 379 -0.97 4.55 3.68
N THR A 380 -0.29 5.07 2.67
CA THR A 380 0.08 6.49 2.68
C THR A 380 0.25 7.09 1.28
N ASN A 381 0.07 8.40 1.17
CA ASN A 381 0.45 9.17 -0.02
C ASN A 381 1.88 9.73 0.02
N GLN A 382 2.60 9.62 1.14
CA GLN A 382 3.96 10.13 1.35
C GLN A 382 4.89 8.97 1.74
N PRO A 383 5.20 8.05 0.81
CA PRO A 383 6.02 6.90 1.13
C PRO A 383 7.41 7.34 1.63
N ASP A 384 7.99 8.43 1.11
CA ASP A 384 9.29 9.01 1.51
C ASP A 384 9.42 9.40 2.98
N SER A 385 8.29 9.63 3.65
CA SER A 385 8.25 9.95 5.09
C SER A 385 8.34 8.71 5.99
N LEU A 386 8.24 7.50 5.43
CA LEU A 386 8.52 6.26 6.16
C LEU A 386 10.02 6.04 6.24
N ASP A 387 10.50 5.53 7.37
CA ASP A 387 11.93 5.26 7.55
C ASP A 387 12.46 4.26 6.51
N HIS A 388 13.69 4.45 6.05
CA HIS A 388 14.36 3.58 5.08
C HIS A 388 14.47 2.12 5.57
N MET A 389 14.51 1.88 6.87
CA MET A 389 14.48 0.55 7.48
C MET A 389 13.14 -0.16 7.25
N ILE A 390 12.02 0.56 7.27
CA ILE A 390 10.70 0.03 6.91
C ILE A 390 10.71 -0.36 5.43
N PHE A 391 11.20 0.51 4.55
CA PHE A 391 11.31 0.21 3.13
C PHE A 391 12.09 -1.06 2.85
N ARG A 392 13.24 -1.27 3.50
CA ARG A 392 14.06 -2.48 3.29
C ARG A 392 13.36 -3.79 3.67
N GLN A 393 12.28 -3.73 4.43
CA GLN A 393 11.53 -4.91 4.87
C GLN A 393 10.21 -5.11 4.12
N LEU A 394 9.86 -4.25 3.13
CA LEU A 394 8.62 -4.45 2.39
C LEU A 394 8.72 -5.70 1.52
N ASP A 395 7.82 -6.65 1.75
CA ASP A 395 7.66 -7.84 0.92
C ASP A 395 6.71 -7.54 -0.26
N ASN A 396 5.73 -6.65 -0.05
CA ASN A 396 4.65 -6.37 -0.98
C ASN A 396 4.40 -4.86 -1.13
N VAL A 397 4.19 -4.39 -2.36
CA VAL A 397 3.82 -3.00 -2.64
C VAL A 397 2.68 -2.92 -3.65
N PHE A 398 1.66 -2.15 -3.31
CA PHE A 398 0.52 -1.79 -4.15
C PHE A 398 0.65 -0.32 -4.52
N ILE A 399 1.02 -0.04 -5.77
CA ILE A 399 1.29 1.30 -6.28
C ILE A 399 0.12 1.75 -7.14
N PHE A 400 -0.66 2.70 -6.63
CA PHE A 400 -1.57 3.48 -7.46
C PHE A 400 -0.80 4.60 -8.17
N ARG A 401 -1.48 5.32 -9.07
CA ARG A 401 -0.88 6.45 -9.81
C ARG A 401 -0.02 7.34 -8.89
N PHE A 402 1.25 7.47 -9.24
CA PHE A 402 2.25 8.21 -8.49
C PHE A 402 3.26 8.86 -9.44
N LEU A 403 3.67 10.08 -9.15
CA LEU A 403 4.48 10.90 -10.08
C LEU A 403 5.91 11.16 -9.60
N ASN A 404 6.19 11.02 -8.31
CA ASN A 404 7.50 11.32 -7.76
C ASN A 404 8.51 10.20 -8.10
N ASP A 405 9.52 10.56 -8.90
CA ASP A 405 10.55 9.63 -9.36
C ASP A 405 11.46 9.11 -8.25
N ARG A 406 11.74 9.92 -7.22
CA ARG A 406 12.63 9.50 -6.11
C ARG A 406 12.00 8.37 -5.31
N ASP A 407 10.71 8.50 -5.03
CA ASP A 407 9.96 7.53 -4.24
C ASP A 407 9.75 6.24 -5.04
N LEU A 408 9.42 6.35 -6.34
CA LEU A 408 9.31 5.18 -7.23
C LEU A 408 10.65 4.45 -7.36
N GLU A 409 11.76 5.18 -7.33
CA GLU A 409 13.09 4.58 -7.31
C GLU A 409 13.37 3.85 -6.00
N ALA A 410 13.04 4.45 -4.84
CA ALA A 410 13.16 3.79 -3.54
C ALA A 410 12.34 2.49 -3.49
N ILE A 411 11.09 2.52 -3.98
CA ILE A 411 10.21 1.35 -4.05
C ILE A 411 10.76 0.27 -5.01
N SER A 412 11.35 0.67 -6.14
CA SER A 412 11.93 -0.29 -7.09
C SER A 412 13.10 -1.08 -6.52
N ARG A 413 13.95 -0.44 -5.69
CA ARG A 413 15.10 -1.10 -5.06
C ARG A 413 14.70 -2.22 -4.11
N VAL A 414 13.52 -2.12 -3.51
CA VAL A 414 13.00 -3.08 -2.54
C VAL A 414 12.29 -4.25 -3.22
N SER A 415 11.62 -3.99 -4.35
CA SER A 415 10.71 -4.94 -4.98
C SER A 415 11.38 -5.91 -5.96
N SER A 416 12.71 -5.95 -6.06
CA SER A 416 13.49 -6.75 -7.03
C SER A 416 13.11 -6.52 -8.50
N ILE A 417 12.39 -5.43 -8.78
CA ILE A 417 11.92 -5.05 -10.11
C ILE A 417 12.71 -3.84 -10.57
N ASP A 418 13.01 -3.80 -11.86
CA ASP A 418 13.74 -2.70 -12.47
C ASP A 418 12.99 -1.37 -12.32
N SER A 419 13.74 -0.32 -11.97
CA SER A 419 13.19 1.01 -11.71
C SER A 419 12.50 1.60 -12.95
N SER A 420 12.95 1.24 -14.14
CA SER A 420 12.32 1.62 -15.42
C SER A 420 10.89 1.11 -15.53
N THR A 421 10.62 -0.15 -15.19
CA THR A 421 9.27 -0.74 -15.19
C THR A 421 8.38 0.03 -14.24
N VAL A 422 8.82 0.18 -12.99
CA VAL A 422 8.00 0.82 -11.95
C VAL A 422 7.68 2.27 -12.33
N LYS A 423 8.68 3.04 -12.77
CA LYS A 423 8.51 4.44 -13.18
C LYS A 423 7.60 4.59 -14.40
N SER A 424 7.77 3.75 -15.43
CA SER A 424 6.98 3.81 -16.65
C SER A 424 5.51 3.45 -16.39
N ILE A 425 5.28 2.34 -15.68
CA ILE A 425 3.92 1.84 -15.44
C ILE A 425 3.18 2.73 -14.43
N ALA A 426 3.78 3.02 -13.28
CA ALA A 426 3.09 3.72 -12.18
C ALA A 426 2.60 5.13 -12.55
N LYS A 427 3.31 5.83 -13.43
CA LYS A 427 2.95 7.19 -13.89
C LYS A 427 1.71 7.21 -14.79
N ASP A 428 1.51 6.15 -15.56
CA ASP A 428 0.46 6.02 -16.58
C ASP A 428 -0.82 5.35 -16.05
N LEU A 429 -0.82 4.86 -14.80
CA LEU A 429 -1.99 4.26 -14.17
C LEU A 429 -3.17 5.24 -14.10
N ARG A 430 -4.36 4.75 -14.44
CA ARG A 430 -5.62 5.48 -14.29
C ARG A 430 -6.14 5.36 -12.84
N LYS A 431 -7.12 6.19 -12.49
CA LYS A 431 -7.80 6.10 -11.20
C LYS A 431 -8.44 4.71 -11.05
N GLY A 432 -8.24 4.08 -9.89
CA GLY A 432 -8.72 2.72 -9.62
C GLY A 432 -7.84 1.61 -10.19
N GLN A 433 -6.76 1.95 -10.92
CA GLN A 433 -5.74 0.98 -11.33
C GLN A 433 -4.61 0.94 -10.31
N VAL A 434 -4.15 -0.27 -9.99
CA VAL A 434 -3.04 -0.53 -9.09
C VAL A 434 -2.02 -1.44 -9.77
N LEU A 435 -0.75 -1.09 -9.64
CA LEU A 435 0.38 -1.96 -9.95
C LEU A 435 0.73 -2.73 -8.67
N ILE A 436 0.66 -4.05 -8.71
CA ILE A 436 0.96 -4.95 -7.60
C ILE A 436 2.34 -5.54 -7.86
N ILE A 437 3.22 -5.45 -6.86
CA ILE A 437 4.57 -5.98 -6.89
C ILE A 437 4.90 -6.65 -5.55
N GLY A 438 5.78 -7.64 -5.57
CA GLY A 438 6.19 -8.37 -4.36
C GLY A 438 5.80 -9.84 -4.37
N GLU A 439 5.95 -10.48 -3.22
CA GLU A 439 5.70 -11.92 -3.03
C GLU A 439 4.25 -12.33 -3.36
N VAL A 440 3.29 -11.44 -3.13
CA VAL A 440 1.85 -11.65 -3.40
C VAL A 440 1.54 -12.03 -4.85
N VAL A 441 2.41 -11.62 -5.78
CA VAL A 441 2.36 -11.92 -7.22
C VAL A 441 3.64 -12.62 -7.71
N ASP A 442 4.38 -13.28 -6.80
CA ASP A 442 5.63 -14.01 -7.08
C ASP A 442 6.70 -13.19 -7.81
N LEU A 443 6.72 -11.89 -7.51
CA LEU A 443 7.59 -10.88 -8.11
C LEU A 443 7.32 -10.63 -9.61
N PHE A 444 6.17 -11.05 -10.14
CA PHE A 444 5.69 -10.65 -11.46
C PHE A 444 4.78 -9.42 -11.32
N PRO A 445 5.18 -8.23 -11.80
CA PRO A 445 4.36 -7.03 -11.67
C PRO A 445 3.03 -7.20 -12.41
N ILE A 446 1.89 -6.96 -11.75
CA ILE A 446 0.56 -7.09 -12.37
C ILE A 446 -0.22 -5.79 -12.20
N ILE A 447 -0.92 -5.37 -13.26
CA ILE A 447 -1.84 -4.23 -13.21
C ILE A 447 -3.26 -4.74 -13.03
N VAL A 448 -3.97 -4.18 -12.06
CA VAL A 448 -5.35 -4.54 -11.74
C VAL A 448 -6.24 -3.31 -11.71
N ASN A 449 -7.37 -3.39 -12.41
CA ASN A 449 -8.53 -2.53 -12.22
C ASN A 449 -9.28 -3.03 -10.98
N VAL A 450 -9.15 -2.30 -9.87
CA VAL A 450 -9.73 -2.71 -8.58
C VAL A 450 -11.26 -2.71 -8.67
N LYS A 451 -11.91 -3.80 -8.26
CA LYS A 451 -13.37 -3.92 -8.32
C LYS A 451 -14.07 -2.93 -7.39
N SER A 452 -15.30 -2.55 -7.71
CA SER A 452 -16.14 -1.73 -6.84
C SER A 452 -16.57 -2.50 -5.58
N LEU A 453 -16.80 -1.78 -4.49
CA LEU A 453 -17.34 -2.32 -3.24
C LEU A 453 -18.87 -2.19 -3.24
N GLU A 454 -19.55 -3.14 -2.59
CA GLU A 454 -21.02 -3.23 -2.57
C GLU A 454 -21.67 -2.35 -1.48
N PHE A 455 -20.88 -1.83 -0.53
CA PHE A 455 -21.37 -1.00 0.58
C PHE A 455 -20.90 0.46 0.46
N ASN A 456 -21.54 1.34 1.23
CA ASN A 456 -21.27 2.77 1.18
C ASN A 456 -19.82 3.07 1.58
N VAL A 457 -19.05 3.54 0.61
CA VAL A 457 -17.66 3.94 0.81
C VAL A 457 -17.67 5.33 1.43
N GLY A 458 -17.60 5.42 2.76
CA GLY A 458 -17.44 6.68 3.48
C GLY A 458 -16.25 7.51 2.97
N GLY A 459 -16.24 8.82 3.28
CA GLY A 459 -15.14 9.73 2.88
C GLY A 459 -15.45 10.72 1.75
N LYS A 460 -16.69 11.22 1.64
CA LYS A 460 -16.98 12.29 0.67
C LYS A 460 -16.19 13.56 1.03
N THR A 461 -15.30 13.98 0.13
CA THR A 461 -14.63 15.29 0.21
C THR A 461 -15.68 16.38 0.33
N ARG A 462 -15.65 17.17 1.40
CA ARG A 462 -16.51 18.35 1.54
C ARG A 462 -16.12 19.36 0.46
N LYS A 463 -16.96 19.58 -0.55
CA LYS A 463 -16.72 20.57 -1.60
C LYS A 463 -17.47 21.85 -1.30
N VAL A 464 -16.81 22.98 -1.48
CA VAL A 464 -17.40 24.31 -1.32
C VAL A 464 -18.60 24.51 -2.28
N LEU A 465 -18.52 23.98 -3.50
CA LEU A 465 -19.61 24.11 -4.48
C LEU A 465 -20.83 23.24 -4.16
N GLU A 466 -20.65 22.10 -3.47
CA GLU A 466 -21.76 21.28 -2.97
C GLU A 466 -22.52 22.04 -1.86
N TYR A 467 -21.83 22.84 -1.05
CA TYR A 467 -22.45 23.72 -0.06
C TYR A 467 -23.24 24.88 -0.70
N ILE A 468 -22.69 25.52 -1.74
CA ILE A 468 -23.38 26.61 -2.45
C ILE A 468 -24.63 26.10 -3.19
N SER A 469 -24.56 24.92 -3.82
CA SER A 469 -25.73 24.30 -4.49
C SER A 469 -26.81 23.88 -3.51
N ALA A 470 -26.46 23.38 -2.32
CA ALA A 470 -27.41 23.12 -1.24
C ALA A 470 -28.10 24.41 -0.73
N LEU A 471 -27.38 25.54 -0.67
CA LEU A 471 -27.96 26.84 -0.32
C LEU A 471 -28.86 27.42 -1.42
N GLY A 472 -28.53 27.18 -2.70
CA GLY A 472 -29.32 27.64 -3.85
C GLY A 472 -30.60 26.84 -4.10
N SER A 473 -30.72 25.63 -3.53
CA SER A 473 -31.91 24.77 -3.65
C SER A 473 -33.01 25.11 -2.62
N ASN A 474 -32.70 25.98 -1.65
CA ASN A 474 -33.61 26.47 -0.61
C ASN A 474 -34.05 27.93 -0.85
N ARG A 475 -33.97 28.42 -2.10
CA ARG A 475 -34.45 29.75 -2.50
C ARG A 475 -35.49 29.65 -3.59
#